data_AF-A0A4Q6B5J5-F1
#
_entry.id   AF-A0A4Q6B5J5-F1
#
_cell.length_a   1.000
_cell.length_b   1.000
_cell.length_c   1.000
_cell.angle_alpha   90.00
_cell.angle_beta   90.00
_cell.angle_gamma   90.00
#
_symmetry.space_group_name_H-M   'P 1'
#
loop_
_entity.id
_entity.type
_entity.pdbx_description
1 polymer ?
#
loop_
_entity_poly.entity_id
_entity_poly.type
_entity_poly.pdbx_seq_one_letter_code
_entity_poly.pdbx_strand_id
1 'polypeptide(L)'
;KIFTRVGASDNLSAGESTFMVEMNETASIINNVSSRCLILLDEIGRGTSTYDGISIAWSIAEHLHNAAEQPKTFFATHYHELNELEARLPRVRNFHVTNKEVGNKIIFLRKLAPGGSTHSFGIHVAKMAGMPPSLLNRANEILKSLEEKHGDSSLAQNVKNLSAPKLQLSIFDAHSQTFDDIRKMLEGIDINRLTPVEALLKLNEIKGLLK
;
A
#
# COMPACT_ATOMS: atom_id res chain seq x y z
N LYS A 1 29.03 8.29 -7.59
CA LYS A 1 28.70 8.69 -6.19
C LYS A 1 27.85 7.58 -5.59
N ILE A 2 27.94 7.35 -4.28
CA ILE A 2 27.02 6.43 -3.60
C ILE A 2 26.15 7.29 -2.70
N PHE A 3 24.85 7.21 -2.90
CA PHE A 3 23.84 7.87 -2.08
C PHE A 3 23.17 6.82 -1.21
N THR A 4 23.07 7.10 0.06
CA THR A 4 22.47 6.18 1.03
C THR A 4 21.48 6.95 1.88
N ARG A 5 20.24 6.50 1.86
CA ARG A 5 19.26 6.80 2.88
C ARG A 5 18.90 5.49 3.57
N VAL A 6 19.56 5.24 4.69
CA VAL A 6 19.37 4.07 5.54
C VAL A 6 19.12 4.60 6.95
N GLY A 7 18.00 4.26 7.60
CA GLY A 7 17.76 4.68 8.99
C GLY A 7 18.79 4.03 9.94
N ALA A 8 19.14 4.55 11.11
CA ALA A 8 18.65 5.67 11.89
C ALA A 8 19.83 6.34 12.65
N SER A 9 19.92 7.66 12.57
CA SER A 9 20.46 8.47 13.67
C SER A 9 19.47 9.60 13.87
N ASP A 10 18.54 9.41 14.81
CA ASP A 10 17.65 10.48 15.24
C ASP A 10 18.51 11.63 15.72
N ASN A 11 18.47 12.75 15.00
CA ASN A 11 19.02 13.99 15.51
C ASN A 11 17.96 14.65 16.40
N LEU A 12 17.55 13.94 17.46
CA LEU A 12 16.62 14.43 18.49
C LEU A 12 17.13 15.74 19.12
N SER A 13 18.43 15.99 19.00
CA SER A 13 19.15 17.18 19.47
C SER A 13 18.92 18.44 18.64
N ALA A 14 18.48 18.35 17.37
CA ALA A 14 18.40 19.48 16.45
C ALA A 14 17.00 20.13 16.34
N GLY A 15 15.96 19.54 16.96
CA GLY A 15 14.60 20.09 16.95
C GLY A 15 13.85 19.99 15.61
N GLU A 16 14.41 19.30 14.61
CA GLU A 16 13.74 19.05 13.34
C GLU A 16 12.94 17.73 13.36
N SER A 17 11.80 17.70 12.66
CA SER A 17 11.03 16.47 12.47
C SER A 17 11.88 15.44 11.73
N THR A 18 11.94 14.21 12.24
CA THR A 18 12.63 13.07 11.60
C THR A 18 12.15 12.83 10.16
N PHE A 19 10.88 13.11 9.88
CA PHE A 19 10.34 13.04 8.52
C PHE A 19 10.87 14.17 7.62
N MET A 20 11.01 15.39 8.13
CA MET A 20 11.57 16.51 7.37
C MET A 20 13.04 16.25 7.01
N VAL A 21 13.83 15.72 7.94
CA VAL A 21 15.23 15.33 7.68
C VAL A 21 15.29 14.26 6.58
N GLU A 22 14.43 13.26 6.64
CA GLU A 22 14.31 12.23 5.59
C GLU A 22 13.97 12.83 4.22
N MET A 23 13.03 13.78 4.16
CA MET A 23 12.66 14.44 2.91
C MET A 23 13.79 15.32 2.36
N ASN A 24 14.52 16.04 3.22
CA ASN A 24 15.67 16.85 2.83
C ASN A 24 16.83 16.00 2.30
N GLU A 25 17.14 14.88 2.97
CA GLU A 25 18.13 13.90 2.50
C GLU A 25 17.73 13.34 1.13
N THR A 26 16.47 12.94 0.99
CA THR A 26 15.93 12.39 -0.26
C THR A 26 15.97 13.43 -1.39
N ALA A 27 15.59 14.68 -1.12
CA ALA A 27 15.66 15.78 -2.08
C ALA A 27 17.11 16.03 -2.52
N SER A 28 18.07 16.00 -1.59
CA SER A 28 19.50 16.13 -1.91
C SER A 28 19.98 15.03 -2.86
N ILE A 29 19.58 13.78 -2.62
CA ILE A 29 19.90 12.64 -3.49
C ILE A 29 19.32 12.83 -4.89
N ILE A 30 18.02 13.14 -4.98
CA ILE A 30 17.29 13.29 -6.25
C ILE A 30 17.91 14.43 -7.07
N ASN A 31 18.18 15.57 -6.45
CA ASN A 31 18.73 16.75 -7.13
C ASN A 31 20.20 16.59 -7.59
N ASN A 32 20.91 15.57 -7.12
CA ASN A 32 22.34 15.35 -7.42
C ASN A 32 22.62 14.03 -8.14
N VAL A 33 21.59 13.42 -8.73
CA VAL A 33 21.70 12.15 -9.41
C VAL A 33 22.52 12.26 -10.70
N SER A 34 23.19 11.17 -11.07
CA SER A 34 23.96 11.06 -12.32
C SER A 34 23.98 9.59 -12.76
N SER A 35 24.37 9.31 -14.00
CA SER A 35 24.39 7.96 -14.55
C SER A 35 25.37 6.99 -13.89
N ARG A 36 26.32 7.51 -13.10
CA ARG A 36 27.27 6.72 -12.30
C ARG A 36 26.95 6.73 -10.80
N CYS A 37 25.68 6.93 -10.45
CA CYS A 37 25.22 6.86 -9.07
C CYS A 37 24.69 5.46 -8.72
N LEU A 38 25.02 5.02 -7.51
CA LEU A 38 24.33 3.96 -6.80
C LEU A 38 23.51 4.60 -5.68
N ILE A 39 22.21 4.35 -5.65
CA ILE A 39 21.28 4.88 -4.66
C ILE A 39 20.74 3.71 -3.82
N LEU A 40 20.81 3.83 -2.51
CA LEU A 40 20.21 2.90 -1.55
C LEU A 40 19.16 3.67 -0.74
N LEU A 41 17.89 3.33 -0.91
CA LEU A 41 16.76 3.91 -0.17
C LEU A 41 16.18 2.84 0.74
N ASP A 42 15.94 3.18 2.00
CA ASP A 42 15.44 2.27 3.02
C ASP A 42 14.26 2.90 3.77
N GLU A 43 13.08 2.33 3.58
CA GLU A 43 11.85 2.66 4.29
C GLU A 43 11.49 4.15 4.26
N ILE A 44 11.60 4.77 3.07
CA ILE A 44 11.14 6.14 2.80
C ILE A 44 9.63 6.22 3.00
N GLY A 45 9.15 7.26 3.68
CA GLY A 45 7.72 7.52 3.86
C GLY A 45 7.14 6.99 5.17
N ARG A 46 7.93 6.28 6.00
CA ARG A 46 7.45 5.70 7.27
C ARG A 46 7.06 6.73 8.34
N GLY A 47 7.58 7.96 8.24
CA GLY A 47 7.37 9.03 9.23
C GLY A 47 6.09 9.85 9.04
N THR A 48 5.20 9.44 8.12
CA THR A 48 3.95 10.14 7.80
C THR A 48 2.77 9.17 7.71
N SER A 49 1.59 9.64 7.30
CA SER A 49 0.42 8.79 7.08
C SER A 49 0.71 7.72 6.03
N THR A 50 0.09 6.54 6.14
CA THR A 50 0.35 5.41 5.25
C THR A 50 0.17 5.78 3.78
N TYR A 51 -0.90 6.49 3.44
CA TYR A 51 -1.20 6.91 2.08
C TYR A 51 -0.22 7.95 1.54
N ASP A 52 0.17 8.92 2.36
CA ASP A 52 1.18 9.91 1.96
C ASP A 52 2.53 9.22 1.74
N GLY A 53 2.92 8.31 2.65
CA GLY A 53 4.16 7.54 2.56
C GLY A 53 4.23 6.70 1.30
N ILE A 54 3.18 5.94 1.00
CA ILE A 54 3.07 5.15 -0.25
C ILE A 54 3.17 6.08 -1.46
N SER A 55 2.42 7.18 -1.49
CA SER A 55 2.37 8.11 -2.63
C SER A 55 3.72 8.75 -2.92
N ILE A 56 4.44 9.17 -1.87
CA ILE A 56 5.78 9.74 -1.97
C ILE A 56 6.78 8.68 -2.45
N ALA A 57 6.81 7.50 -1.82
CA ALA A 57 7.72 6.42 -2.18
C ALA A 57 7.51 5.97 -3.64
N TRP A 58 6.26 5.83 -4.06
CA TRP A 58 5.89 5.52 -5.44
C TRP A 58 6.40 6.57 -6.42
N SER A 59 6.11 7.85 -6.15
CA SER A 59 6.52 8.97 -7.00
C SER A 59 8.05 9.07 -7.11
N ILE A 60 8.79 8.79 -6.04
CA ILE A 60 10.26 8.74 -6.06
C ILE A 60 10.76 7.60 -6.95
N ALA A 61 10.17 6.41 -6.81
CA ALA A 61 10.54 5.26 -7.64
C ALA A 61 10.29 5.53 -9.13
N GLU A 62 9.13 6.12 -9.47
CA GLU A 62 8.82 6.55 -10.84
C GLU A 62 9.77 7.64 -11.34
N HIS A 63 10.09 8.63 -10.50
CA HIS A 63 11.00 9.71 -10.88
C HIS A 63 12.41 9.19 -11.18
N LEU A 64 12.97 8.37 -10.29
CA LEU A 64 14.29 7.75 -10.50
C LEU A 64 14.28 6.79 -11.69
N HIS A 65 13.17 6.10 -11.91
CA HIS A 65 12.99 5.28 -13.10
C HIS A 65 12.94 6.13 -14.36
N ASN A 66 12.29 7.29 -14.39
CA ASN A 66 12.13 8.08 -15.62
C ASN A 66 13.26 9.08 -15.87
N ALA A 67 14.16 9.28 -14.89
CA ALA A 67 15.34 10.14 -15.01
C ALA A 67 16.22 9.74 -16.20
N ALA A 68 16.77 10.74 -16.91
CA ALA A 68 17.65 10.53 -18.06
C ALA A 68 18.95 9.82 -17.67
N GLU A 69 19.39 10.03 -16.42
CA GLU A 69 20.59 9.48 -15.82
C GLU A 69 20.48 7.97 -15.58
N GLN A 70 19.29 7.45 -15.31
CA GLN A 70 19.02 6.04 -15.03
C GLN A 70 19.95 5.45 -13.95
N PRO A 71 19.98 6.04 -12.74
CA PRO A 71 20.84 5.57 -11.66
C PRO A 71 20.52 4.11 -11.28
N LYS A 72 21.52 3.39 -10.78
CA LYS A 72 21.28 2.09 -10.15
C LYS A 72 20.69 2.34 -8.77
N THR A 73 19.49 1.83 -8.52
CA THR A 73 18.76 2.09 -7.26
C THR A 73 18.33 0.78 -6.62
N PHE A 74 18.60 0.64 -5.32
CA PHE A 74 17.95 -0.31 -4.43
C PHE A 74 16.96 0.44 -3.56
N PHE A 75 15.73 -0.05 -3.53
CA PHE A 75 14.66 0.52 -2.72
C PHE A 75 14.11 -0.59 -1.82
N ALA A 76 14.47 -0.55 -0.54
CA ALA A 76 13.88 -1.40 0.49
C ALA A 76 12.64 -0.71 1.06
N THR A 77 11.51 -1.42 1.09
CA THR A 77 10.23 -0.89 1.53
C THR A 77 9.32 -1.98 2.10
N HIS A 78 8.49 -1.60 3.07
CA HIS A 78 7.36 -2.38 3.57
C HIS A 78 6.06 -2.18 2.78
N TYR A 79 6.02 -1.24 1.82
CA TYR A 79 4.83 -0.99 1.01
C TYR A 79 4.67 -2.03 -0.09
N HIS A 80 3.76 -2.99 0.13
CA HIS A 80 3.47 -4.04 -0.84
C HIS A 80 2.85 -3.50 -2.14
N GLU A 81 2.23 -2.32 -2.08
CA GLU A 81 1.65 -1.61 -3.22
C GLU A 81 2.71 -1.35 -4.30
N LEU A 82 3.95 -1.01 -3.90
CA LEU A 82 5.04 -0.72 -4.83
C LEU A 82 5.45 -1.93 -5.68
N ASN A 83 5.06 -3.15 -5.29
CA ASN A 83 5.29 -4.34 -6.13
C ASN A 83 4.67 -4.19 -7.54
N GLU A 84 3.56 -3.44 -7.66
CA GLU A 84 2.89 -3.21 -8.95
C GLU A 84 3.78 -2.45 -9.95
N LEU A 85 4.81 -1.72 -9.48
CA LEU A 85 5.72 -0.98 -10.35
C LEU A 85 6.49 -1.89 -11.31
N GLU A 86 6.79 -3.12 -10.95
CA GLU A 86 7.49 -4.07 -11.85
C GLU A 86 6.66 -4.38 -13.11
N ALA A 87 5.33 -4.39 -13.00
CA ALA A 87 4.45 -4.62 -14.16
C ALA A 87 4.35 -3.40 -15.09
N ARG A 88 4.64 -2.19 -14.57
CA ARG A 88 4.45 -0.92 -15.29
C ARG A 88 5.76 -0.32 -15.80
N LEU A 89 6.84 -0.52 -15.05
CA LEU A 89 8.13 0.10 -15.29
C LEU A 89 9.14 -0.97 -15.73
N PRO A 90 9.56 -0.98 -17.01
CA PRO A 90 10.30 -2.09 -17.60
C PRO A 90 11.68 -2.34 -16.96
N ARG A 91 12.23 -1.37 -16.22
CA ARG A 91 13.53 -1.51 -15.51
C ARG A 91 13.39 -1.84 -14.03
N VAL A 92 12.17 -1.85 -13.49
CA VAL A 92 11.94 -2.25 -12.09
C VAL A 92 11.90 -3.77 -12.01
N ARG A 93 12.51 -4.32 -10.98
CA ARG A 93 12.49 -5.75 -10.66
C ARG A 93 12.24 -5.92 -9.17
N ASN A 94 11.26 -6.72 -8.80
CA ASN A 94 10.97 -6.97 -7.40
C ASN A 94 11.84 -8.11 -6.86
N PHE A 95 12.27 -7.94 -5.62
CA PHE A 95 12.97 -8.95 -4.86
C PHE A 95 12.49 -8.94 -3.42
N HIS A 96 12.50 -10.09 -2.77
CA HIS A 96 12.19 -10.23 -1.36
C HIS A 96 13.18 -11.14 -0.66
N VAL A 97 13.24 -11.04 0.67
CA VAL A 97 14.01 -11.95 1.51
C VAL A 97 13.16 -13.18 1.81
N THR A 98 13.64 -14.34 1.39
CA THR A 98 12.94 -15.62 1.57
C THR A 98 12.82 -16.02 3.03
N ASN A 99 11.73 -16.73 3.32
CA ASN A 99 11.41 -17.30 4.61
C ASN A 99 10.89 -18.75 4.42
N LYS A 100 10.87 -19.52 5.51
CA LYS A 100 10.35 -20.88 5.54
C LYS A 100 9.50 -21.10 6.78
N GLU A 101 8.31 -21.66 6.59
CA GLU A 101 7.45 -22.07 7.70
C GLU A 101 7.75 -23.51 8.12
N VAL A 102 8.01 -23.70 9.42
CA VAL A 102 8.24 -25.02 10.03
C VAL A 102 7.51 -25.06 11.36
N GLY A 103 6.44 -25.85 11.47
CA GLY A 103 5.74 -26.09 12.73
C GLY A 103 5.30 -24.82 13.46
N ASN A 104 4.49 -23.97 12.81
CA ASN A 104 4.01 -22.67 13.30
C ASN A 104 5.12 -21.66 13.69
N LYS A 105 6.34 -21.84 13.17
CA LYS A 105 7.47 -20.91 13.29
C LYS A 105 7.93 -20.51 11.89
N ILE A 106 8.28 -19.23 11.76
CA ILE A 106 8.85 -18.67 10.54
C ILE A 106 10.36 -18.58 10.71
N ILE A 107 11.11 -19.08 9.74
CA ILE A 107 12.57 -19.04 9.68
C ILE A 107 12.96 -18.13 8.52
N PHE A 108 13.59 -17.00 8.83
CA PHE A 108 14.11 -16.09 7.82
C PHE A 108 15.41 -16.66 7.23
N LEU A 109 15.39 -17.00 5.94
CA LEU A 109 16.51 -17.67 5.26
C LEU A 109 17.62 -16.69 4.83
N ARG A 110 17.39 -15.37 4.95
CA ARG A 110 18.31 -14.29 4.56
C ARG A 110 18.81 -14.41 3.11
N LYS A 111 18.05 -15.08 2.25
CA LYS A 111 18.36 -15.23 0.83
C LYS A 111 17.41 -14.39 0.01
N LEU A 112 17.96 -13.58 -0.89
CA LEU A 112 17.19 -12.78 -1.84
C LEU A 112 16.63 -13.67 -2.95
N ALA A 113 15.35 -13.51 -3.27
CA ALA A 113 14.68 -14.19 -4.37
C ALA A 113 13.86 -13.19 -5.21
N PRO A 114 13.68 -13.43 -6.51
CA PRO A 114 12.85 -12.59 -7.37
C PRO A 114 11.37 -12.64 -6.93
N GLY A 115 10.65 -11.55 -7.23
CA GLY A 115 9.25 -11.34 -6.88
C GLY A 115 9.06 -10.46 -5.64
N GLY A 116 7.88 -9.84 -5.53
CA GLY A 116 7.47 -9.05 -4.37
C GLY A 116 7.03 -9.90 -3.18
N SER A 117 7.13 -9.36 -1.97
CA SER A 117 6.50 -9.99 -0.81
C SER A 117 5.00 -9.65 -0.79
N THR A 118 4.14 -10.64 -0.49
CA THR A 118 2.68 -10.46 -0.36
C THR A 118 2.19 -10.54 1.09
N HIS A 119 3.07 -10.87 2.04
CA HIS A 119 2.68 -11.12 3.42
C HIS A 119 3.56 -10.32 4.38
N SER A 120 2.87 -9.70 5.36
CA SER A 120 3.52 -9.08 6.50
C SER A 120 3.66 -10.09 7.64
N PHE A 121 4.86 -10.16 8.22
CA PHE A 121 5.18 -11.09 9.29
C PHE A 121 5.22 -10.41 10.67
N GLY A 122 4.66 -9.21 10.82
CA GLY A 122 4.78 -8.41 12.04
C GLY A 122 4.34 -9.15 13.32
N ILE A 123 3.15 -9.78 13.30
CA ILE A 123 2.65 -10.54 14.46
C ILE A 123 3.50 -11.80 14.72
N HIS A 124 4.03 -12.43 13.66
CA HIS A 124 4.93 -13.58 13.80
C HIS A 124 6.27 -13.19 14.44
N VAL A 125 6.83 -12.03 14.06
CA VAL A 125 8.03 -11.48 14.68
C VAL A 125 7.77 -11.14 16.15
N ALA A 126 6.60 -10.55 16.48
CA ALA A 126 6.19 -10.31 17.86
C ALA A 126 6.12 -11.61 18.69
N LYS A 127 5.60 -12.70 18.10
CA LYS A 127 5.61 -14.04 18.72
C LYS A 127 7.03 -14.55 18.97
N MET A 128 7.94 -14.39 18.02
CA MET A 128 9.35 -14.76 18.17
C MET A 128 10.06 -13.93 19.25
N ALA A 129 9.68 -12.66 19.41
CA ALA A 129 10.17 -11.77 20.46
C ALA A 129 9.66 -12.13 21.87
N GLY A 130 8.77 -13.12 21.99
CA GLY A 130 8.25 -13.58 23.28
C GLY A 130 7.06 -12.77 23.80
N MET A 131 6.34 -12.06 22.92
CA MET A 131 5.14 -11.33 23.33
C MET A 131 4.06 -12.28 23.89
N PRO A 132 3.27 -11.84 24.89
CA PRO A 132 2.26 -12.70 25.53
C PRO A 132 1.24 -13.28 24.54
N PRO A 133 0.83 -14.56 24.66
CA PRO A 133 -0.14 -15.18 23.76
C PRO A 133 -1.49 -14.44 23.69
N SER A 134 -1.96 -13.89 24.82
CA SER A 134 -3.21 -13.11 24.87
C SER A 134 -3.13 -11.85 24.02
N LEU A 135 -1.99 -11.15 24.01
CA LEU A 135 -1.73 -9.98 23.19
C LEU A 135 -1.69 -10.36 21.70
N LEU A 136 -1.01 -11.45 21.35
CA LEU A 136 -0.92 -11.93 19.98
C LEU A 136 -2.29 -12.35 19.43
N ASN A 137 -3.10 -13.05 20.23
CA ASN A 137 -4.47 -13.41 19.85
C ASN A 137 -5.30 -12.16 19.55
N ARG A 138 -5.22 -11.15 20.43
CA ARG A 138 -5.92 -9.88 20.23
C ARG A 138 -5.43 -9.14 18.98
N ALA A 139 -4.12 -9.12 18.73
CA ALA A 139 -3.56 -8.50 17.54
C ALA A 139 -4.08 -9.16 16.25
N ASN A 140 -4.21 -10.50 16.23
CA ASN A 140 -4.79 -11.23 15.10
C ASN A 140 -6.27 -10.91 14.88
N GLU A 141 -7.07 -10.81 15.95
CA GLU A 141 -8.48 -10.40 15.85
C GLU A 141 -8.63 -9.00 15.25
N ILE A 142 -7.79 -8.07 15.70
CA ILE A 142 -7.78 -6.68 15.19
C ILE A 142 -7.36 -6.67 13.73
N LEU A 143 -6.29 -7.39 13.36
CA LEU A 143 -5.82 -7.47 11.98
C LEU A 143 -6.93 -7.97 11.04
N LYS A 144 -7.57 -9.08 11.40
CA LYS A 144 -8.69 -9.64 10.63
C LYS A 144 -9.83 -8.63 10.45
N SER A 145 -10.17 -7.91 11.51
CA SER A 145 -11.20 -6.86 11.46
C SER A 145 -10.82 -5.69 10.55
N LEU A 146 -9.54 -5.34 10.47
CA LEU A 146 -9.03 -4.28 9.60
C LEU A 146 -9.02 -4.73 8.13
N GLU A 147 -8.60 -5.96 7.86
CA GLU A 147 -8.62 -6.56 6.51
C GLU A 147 -10.05 -6.64 5.94
N GLU A 148 -11.01 -7.07 6.76
CA GLU A 148 -12.44 -7.14 6.39
C GLU A 148 -13.04 -5.75 6.10
N LYS A 149 -12.65 -4.72 6.87
CA LYS A 149 -13.15 -3.34 6.68
C LYS A 149 -12.53 -2.62 5.50
N HIS A 150 -11.25 -2.88 5.21
CA HIS A 150 -10.54 -2.20 4.14
C HIS A 150 -10.72 -2.85 2.77
N GLY A 151 -11.24 -4.09 2.73
CA GLY A 151 -11.52 -4.82 1.50
C GLY A 151 -10.26 -5.03 0.69
N ASP A 152 -9.81 -6.29 0.61
CA ASP A 152 -8.55 -6.80 0.05
C ASP A 152 -8.23 -6.39 -1.42
N SER A 153 -8.99 -5.47 -2.00
CA SER A 153 -8.93 -5.08 -3.42
C SER A 153 -9.12 -3.59 -3.68
N SER A 154 -9.52 -2.77 -2.71
CA SER A 154 -9.77 -1.34 -2.96
C SER A 154 -8.47 -0.58 -3.30
N LEU A 155 -7.38 -0.91 -2.62
CA LEU A 155 -6.07 -0.27 -2.77
C LEU A 155 -5.39 -0.64 -4.09
N ALA A 156 -5.28 -1.93 -4.40
CA ALA A 156 -4.72 -2.42 -5.67
C ALA A 156 -5.57 -1.97 -6.88
N GLN A 157 -6.90 -1.87 -6.75
CA GLN A 157 -7.75 -1.35 -7.83
C GLN A 157 -7.63 0.16 -8.01
N ASN A 158 -7.55 0.95 -6.94
CA ASN A 158 -7.42 2.41 -7.03
C ASN A 158 -6.06 2.82 -7.61
N VAL A 159 -4.99 2.08 -7.30
CA VAL A 159 -3.66 2.31 -7.90
C VAL A 159 -3.61 1.86 -9.37
N LYS A 160 -4.36 0.83 -9.76
CA LYS A 160 -4.59 0.49 -11.18
C LYS A 160 -5.34 1.55 -11.98
N ASN A 161 -6.19 2.35 -11.32
CA ASN A 161 -6.98 3.40 -11.98
C ASN A 161 -6.23 4.73 -12.16
N LEU A 162 -5.08 4.93 -11.49
CA LEU A 162 -4.27 6.17 -11.59
C LEU A 162 -3.51 6.32 -12.92
N SER A 163 -3.54 5.29 -13.80
CA SER A 163 -2.77 5.24 -15.05
C SER A 163 -3.55 5.58 -16.34
N ALA A 164 -4.72 6.21 -16.28
CA ALA A 164 -5.38 6.69 -17.50
C ALA A 164 -5.13 8.20 -17.69
N PRO A 165 -4.60 8.64 -18.86
CA PRO A 165 -4.71 10.04 -19.25
C PRO A 165 -6.20 10.38 -19.30
N LYS A 166 -6.58 11.54 -18.76
CA LYS A 166 -7.93 12.12 -18.83
C LYS A 166 -8.45 12.13 -20.27
N LEU A 167 -9.14 11.09 -20.75
CA LEU A 167 -10.10 11.15 -21.86
C LEU A 167 -10.89 9.84 -22.11
N GLN A 168 -11.63 9.29 -21.15
CA GLN A 168 -12.80 8.45 -21.51
C GLN A 168 -13.81 8.32 -20.38
N LEU A 169 -14.50 9.43 -20.14
CA LEU A 169 -15.63 9.62 -19.24
C LEU A 169 -16.93 8.99 -19.82
N SER A 170 -16.92 7.75 -20.32
CA SER A 170 -18.14 7.19 -20.95
C SER A 170 -18.39 5.70 -20.75
N ILE A 171 -17.57 5.00 -19.95
CA ILE A 171 -17.87 3.62 -19.54
C ILE A 171 -18.20 3.55 -18.03
N PHE A 172 -17.68 4.49 -17.22
CA PHE A 172 -17.90 4.50 -15.77
C PHE A 172 -19.19 5.22 -15.33
N ASP A 173 -19.84 6.00 -16.20
CA ASP A 173 -21.11 6.69 -15.87
C ASP A 173 -22.29 5.72 -15.76
N ALA A 174 -22.30 4.63 -16.54
CA ALA A 174 -23.41 3.67 -16.53
C ALA A 174 -23.54 2.94 -15.18
N HIS A 175 -22.41 2.61 -14.54
CA HIS A 175 -22.43 2.01 -13.21
C HIS A 175 -22.55 3.06 -12.10
N SER A 176 -21.90 4.22 -12.23
CA SER A 176 -22.03 5.33 -11.25
C SER A 176 -23.47 5.75 -11.03
N GLN A 177 -24.25 5.91 -12.09
CA GLN A 177 -25.66 6.34 -11.97
C GLN A 177 -26.52 5.26 -11.29
N THR A 178 -26.41 3.99 -11.70
CA THR A 178 -27.11 2.89 -11.01
C THR A 178 -26.73 2.76 -9.54
N PHE A 179 -25.45 2.96 -9.20
CA PHE A 179 -24.99 2.92 -7.81
C PHE A 179 -25.51 4.11 -7.00
N ASP A 180 -25.57 5.31 -7.58
CA ASP A 180 -26.13 6.50 -6.94
C ASP A 180 -27.65 6.40 -6.76
N ASP A 181 -28.35 5.79 -7.72
CA ASP A 181 -29.80 5.57 -7.63
C ASP A 181 -30.14 4.54 -6.55
N ILE A 182 -29.37 3.45 -6.46
CA ILE A 182 -29.49 2.46 -5.37
C ILE A 182 -29.16 3.09 -4.02
N ARG A 183 -28.12 3.93 -3.95
CA ARG A 183 -27.74 4.63 -2.71
C ARG A 183 -28.85 5.55 -2.22
N LYS A 184 -29.41 6.39 -3.10
CA LYS A 184 -30.54 7.26 -2.75
C LYS A 184 -31.77 6.48 -2.30
N MET A 185 -32.07 5.36 -2.96
CA MET A 185 -33.16 4.48 -2.55
C MET A 185 -32.95 3.93 -1.14
N LEU A 186 -31.73 3.50 -0.81
CA LEU A 186 -31.42 2.94 0.51
C LEU A 186 -31.42 4.01 1.62
N GLU A 187 -30.94 5.22 1.33
CA GLU A 187 -30.95 6.34 2.29
C GLU A 187 -32.38 6.82 2.62
N GLY A 188 -33.32 6.67 1.69
CA GLY A 188 -34.72 7.05 1.88
C GLY A 188 -35.58 6.00 2.62
N ILE A 189 -35.04 4.82 2.93
CA ILE A 189 -35.81 3.72 3.54
C ILE A 189 -35.67 3.76 5.06
N ASP A 190 -36.82 3.89 5.75
CA ASP A 190 -36.91 3.67 7.20
C ASP A 190 -37.16 2.18 7.50
N ILE A 191 -36.08 1.48 7.83
CA ILE A 191 -36.07 0.04 8.09
C ILE A 191 -37.03 -0.35 9.22
N ASN A 192 -37.24 0.53 10.21
CA ASN A 192 -38.07 0.21 11.39
C ASN A 192 -39.57 0.30 11.11
N ARG A 193 -39.96 0.78 9.93
CA ARG A 193 -41.37 0.97 9.54
C ARG A 193 -41.80 0.09 8.38
N LEU A 194 -40.89 -0.72 7.83
CA LEU A 194 -41.18 -1.65 6.75
C LEU A 194 -41.85 -2.92 7.27
N THR A 195 -42.89 -3.35 6.57
CA THR A 195 -43.41 -4.70 6.73
C THR A 195 -42.49 -5.72 6.02
N PRO A 196 -42.46 -6.99 6.46
CA PRO A 196 -41.61 -8.01 5.84
C PRO A 196 -41.82 -8.19 4.33
N VAL A 197 -43.06 -7.99 3.85
CA VAL A 197 -43.38 -8.09 2.42
C VAL A 197 -42.83 -6.89 1.64
N GLU A 198 -42.92 -5.68 2.19
CA GLU A 198 -42.37 -4.48 1.56
C GLU A 198 -40.84 -4.52 1.50
N ALA A 199 -40.18 -5.07 2.52
CA ALA A 199 -38.73 -5.26 2.52
C ALA A 199 -38.29 -6.20 1.38
N LEU A 200 -39.01 -7.30 1.17
CA LEU A 200 -38.73 -8.25 0.09
C LEU A 200 -38.98 -7.64 -1.30
N LEU A 201 -40.03 -6.83 -1.45
CA LEU A 201 -40.31 -6.11 -2.71
C LEU A 201 -39.23 -5.08 -3.02
N LYS A 202 -38.78 -4.31 -2.02
CA LYS A 202 -37.69 -3.33 -2.18
C LYS A 202 -36.35 -3.99 -2.53
N LEU A 203 -36.04 -5.13 -1.91
CA LEU A 203 -34.88 -5.95 -2.28
C LEU A 203 -34.95 -6.45 -3.72
N ASN A 204 -36.14 -6.85 -4.19
CA ASN A 204 -36.32 -7.29 -5.56
C ASN A 204 -36.17 -6.13 -6.57
N GLU A 205 -36.64 -4.92 -6.23
CA GLU A 205 -36.42 -3.71 -7.04
C GLU A 205 -34.92 -3.40 -7.18
N ILE A 206 -34.16 -3.41 -6.07
CA ILE A 206 -32.70 -3.16 -6.08
C ILE A 206 -31.99 -4.22 -6.92
N LYS A 207 -32.40 -5.49 -6.82
CA LYS A 207 -31.85 -6.57 -7.64
C LYS A 207 -32.17 -6.40 -9.14
N GLY A 208 -33.29 -5.78 -9.47
CA GLY A 208 -33.67 -5.44 -10.85
C GLY A 208 -32.78 -4.36 -11.47
N LEU A 209 -32.33 -3.38 -10.68
CA LEU A 209 -31.44 -2.30 -11.11
C LEU A 209 -29.99 -2.75 -11.35
N LEU A 210 -29.62 -3.94 -10.87
CA LEU A 210 -28.29 -4.53 -11.01
C LEU A 210 -28.14 -5.48 -12.23
N LYS A 211 -29.20 -5.63 -13.04
CA LYS A 211 -29.20 -6.42 -14.29
C LYS A 211 -28.99 -5.52 -15.49
#